data_AF-A0A1I7KFU4-F1
#
_entry.id   AF-A0A1I7KFU4-F1
#
_cell.length_a   1.000
_cell.length_b   1.000
_cell.length_c   1.000
_cell.angle_alpha   90.00
_cell.angle_beta   90.00
_cell.angle_gamma   90.00
#
_symmetry.space_group_name_H-M   'P 1'
#
loop_
_entity.id
_entity.type
_entity.pdbx_description
1 polymer ?
#
loop_
_entity_poly.entity_id
_entity_poly.type
_entity_poly.pdbx_seq_one_letter_code
_entity_poly.pdbx_strand_id
1 'polypeptide(L)'
;MTDDSLTPPPLERLLTALLELPPLPGLASLHEAGDGAAQLVLEVLDTALHTPPAQPQCMAAVRYFCKHARHRLGLACWRDLQGLLEQYPQSDEGDAEVARLLWGVEAREHARALRVLVWFMAAYDVTELGQWHAWMGTSGFEEALRESLDTLGAVAVVLLWQAKSGRTDHAWVLRFARRALGHSVSEGPAMLAFRDAAEAMGVPQRVLAQQVAHWERAAMGIDDAPGLRVLWWQCVAEALQVHVAQESGTAASSDEWRVDLSPTSALRYGEAGIVLESQARELQANAPVVTALRLRQRSWAQGLGLWLEIQGEGRLSAMHQAAIAERFEAAGHRAPQLRYASANGGHQATWLATWRWDEAVWVPRDMPVADVKRWALETALKATEHWLLMCGMVALAGKLQGAAPALDTGLVGVDVKREATNEKKF
;
A
#
# COMPACT_ATOMS: atom_id res chain seq x y z
N MET A 1 29.62 -36.94 0.24
CA MET A 1 29.98 -35.71 0.97
C MET A 1 30.16 -34.63 -0.08
N THR A 2 29.13 -33.83 -0.30
CA THR A 2 29.21 -32.65 -1.17
C THR A 2 29.80 -31.51 -0.37
N ASP A 3 30.76 -30.82 -0.98
CA ASP A 3 31.53 -29.73 -0.41
C ASP A 3 30.61 -28.51 -0.21
N ASP A 4 30.10 -28.35 1.01
CA ASP A 4 29.14 -27.30 1.44
C ASP A 4 29.84 -25.95 1.77
N SER A 5 31.10 -25.79 1.37
CA SER A 5 31.85 -24.54 1.46
C SER A 5 31.39 -23.59 0.35
N LEU A 6 30.67 -22.52 0.71
CA LEU A 6 30.33 -21.43 -0.20
C LEU A 6 31.62 -20.79 -0.72
N THR A 7 31.98 -21.11 -1.96
CA THR A 7 33.09 -20.48 -2.71
C THR A 7 32.83 -18.96 -2.87
N PRO A 8 33.85 -18.13 -3.21
CA PRO A 8 33.70 -16.67 -3.36
C PRO A 8 32.52 -16.18 -4.23
N PRO A 9 32.17 -16.78 -5.39
CA PRO A 9 31.04 -16.30 -6.22
C PRO A 9 29.64 -16.39 -5.54
N PRO A 10 29.33 -17.42 -4.73
CA PRO A 10 28.13 -17.44 -3.89
C PRO A 10 28.00 -16.26 -2.91
N LEU A 11 29.09 -15.83 -2.27
CA LEU A 11 29.06 -14.73 -1.30
C LEU A 11 28.76 -13.38 -1.99
N GLU A 12 29.35 -13.13 -3.17
CA GLU A 12 29.08 -11.92 -3.95
C GLU A 12 27.62 -11.80 -4.38
N ARG A 13 26.99 -12.91 -4.78
CA ARG A 13 25.55 -12.94 -5.10
C ARG A 13 24.69 -12.66 -3.88
N LEU A 14 25.04 -13.24 -2.73
CA LEU A 14 24.34 -13.01 -1.47
C LEU A 14 24.46 -11.52 -1.07
N LEU A 15 25.67 -10.95 -1.12
CA LEU A 15 25.93 -9.54 -0.83
C LEU A 15 25.16 -8.61 -1.77
N THR A 16 25.16 -8.90 -3.08
CA THR A 16 24.40 -8.11 -4.05
C THR A 16 22.91 -8.13 -3.72
N ALA A 17 22.35 -9.30 -3.40
CA ALA A 17 20.95 -9.42 -3.02
C ALA A 17 20.63 -8.74 -1.67
N LEU A 18 21.58 -8.70 -0.73
CA LEU A 18 21.44 -8.01 0.56
C LEU A 18 21.49 -6.49 0.40
N LEU A 19 22.36 -5.97 -0.46
CA LEU A 19 22.48 -4.54 -0.75
C LEU A 19 21.24 -3.96 -1.44
N GLU A 20 20.45 -4.81 -2.12
CA GLU A 20 19.15 -4.43 -2.70
C GLU A 20 18.03 -4.32 -1.66
N LEU A 21 18.24 -4.81 -0.43
CA LEU A 21 17.25 -4.71 0.63
C LEU A 21 17.31 -3.32 1.27
N PRO A 22 16.16 -2.61 1.42
CA PRO A 22 16.14 -1.37 2.16
C PRO A 22 16.56 -1.62 3.63
N PRO A 23 17.14 -0.63 4.32
CA PRO A 23 17.43 -0.75 5.74
C PRO A 23 16.15 -1.05 6.53
N LEU A 24 16.30 -1.69 7.69
CA LEU A 24 15.17 -1.99 8.56
C LEU A 24 14.43 -0.69 8.91
N PRO A 25 13.09 -0.62 8.71
CA PRO A 25 12.33 0.56 9.08
C PRO A 25 12.45 0.78 10.60
N GLY A 26 12.85 2.00 11.01
CA GLY A 26 13.13 2.35 12.40
C GLY A 26 14.61 2.40 12.80
N LEU A 27 15.53 1.85 11.99
CA LEU A 27 16.98 2.10 12.15
C LEU A 27 17.49 3.24 11.24
N ALA A 28 16.78 3.54 10.15
CA ALA A 28 17.04 4.67 9.27
C ALA A 28 16.07 5.82 9.55
N SER A 29 16.44 6.70 10.48
CA SER A 29 15.77 7.97 10.82
C SER A 29 14.33 7.91 11.34
N LEU A 30 14.05 8.73 12.35
CA LEU A 30 12.74 8.99 12.96
C LEU A 30 11.69 9.62 12.00
N HIS A 31 11.98 9.74 10.69
CA HIS A 31 11.18 10.54 9.76
C HIS A 31 10.25 9.72 8.83
N GLU A 32 10.35 8.39 8.80
CA GLU A 32 9.34 7.52 8.15
C GLU A 32 8.33 6.99 9.19
N ALA A 33 7.66 7.92 9.88
CA ALA A 33 6.82 7.69 11.05
C ALA A 33 5.44 7.04 10.77
N GLY A 34 5.25 6.29 9.67
CA GLY A 34 3.93 5.80 9.25
C GLY A 34 3.65 4.32 9.52
N ASP A 35 4.67 3.47 9.49
CA ASP A 35 4.47 2.01 9.30
C ASP A 35 4.97 1.12 10.44
N GLY A 36 5.69 1.66 11.42
CA GLY A 36 6.28 0.87 12.50
C GLY A 36 5.27 0.01 13.26
N ALA A 37 4.06 0.51 13.49
CA ALA A 37 2.99 -0.23 14.15
C ALA A 37 2.43 -1.36 13.27
N ALA A 38 2.29 -1.11 11.97
CA ALA A 38 1.80 -2.08 10.99
C ALA A 38 2.78 -3.25 10.83
N GLN A 39 4.07 -2.95 10.90
CA GLN A 39 5.17 -3.92 10.80
C GLN A 39 5.32 -4.74 12.09
N LEU A 40 5.12 -4.11 13.26
CA LEU A 40 5.11 -4.80 14.54
C LEU A 40 4.07 -5.92 14.59
N VAL A 41 2.85 -5.64 14.10
CA VAL A 41 1.78 -6.66 14.02
C VAL A 41 2.23 -7.88 13.23
N LEU A 42 2.91 -7.68 12.09
CA LEU A 42 3.39 -8.79 11.27
C LEU A 42 4.46 -9.61 12.00
N GLU A 43 5.41 -8.94 12.67
CA GLU A 43 6.48 -9.62 13.40
C GLU A 43 5.96 -10.43 14.58
N VAL A 44 4.99 -9.87 15.32
CA VAL A 44 4.38 -10.55 16.48
C VAL A 44 3.56 -11.75 16.05
N LEU A 45 2.83 -11.65 14.93
CA LEU A 45 2.09 -12.77 14.37
C LEU A 45 3.01 -13.90 13.88
N ASP A 46 4.12 -13.57 13.22
CA ASP A 46 5.13 -14.57 12.83
C ASP A 46 5.81 -15.20 14.06
N THR A 47 6.13 -14.39 15.07
CA THR A 47 6.73 -14.87 16.32
C THR A 47 5.79 -15.82 17.06
N ALA A 48 4.49 -15.53 17.08
CA ALA A 48 3.47 -16.41 17.67
C ALA A 48 3.34 -17.75 16.95
N LEU A 49 3.64 -17.79 15.65
CA LEU A 49 3.67 -19.02 14.85
C LEU A 49 4.95 -19.83 15.03
N HIS A 50 5.96 -19.29 15.72
CA HIS A 50 7.27 -19.92 15.82
C HIS A 50 7.25 -21.14 16.74
N THR A 51 6.88 -22.29 16.18
CA THR A 51 6.98 -23.60 16.84
C THR A 51 7.85 -24.53 15.97
N PRO A 52 9.06 -24.90 16.40
CA PRO A 52 9.88 -25.86 15.65
C PRO A 52 9.13 -27.20 15.53
N PRO A 53 9.06 -27.88 14.35
CA PRO A 53 9.76 -27.66 13.07
C PRO A 53 8.84 -27.43 11.85
N ALA A 54 7.59 -26.98 12.01
CA ALA A 54 6.60 -26.88 10.91
C ALA A 54 6.76 -25.64 9.99
N GLN A 55 7.98 -25.41 9.50
CA GLN A 55 8.39 -24.19 8.79
C GLN A 55 7.57 -23.85 7.52
N PRO A 56 7.15 -24.82 6.66
CA PRO A 56 6.31 -24.50 5.50
C PRO A 56 4.90 -24.03 5.90
N GLN A 57 4.34 -24.57 6.98
CA GLN A 57 3.00 -24.22 7.45
C GLN A 57 2.98 -22.81 8.06
N CYS A 58 4.02 -22.45 8.83
CA CYS A 58 4.19 -21.09 9.36
C CYS A 58 4.23 -20.06 8.22
N MET A 59 5.02 -20.32 7.18
CA MET A 59 5.10 -19.43 6.02
C MET A 59 3.75 -19.32 5.27
N ALA A 60 2.96 -20.39 5.21
CA ALA A 60 1.63 -20.38 4.60
C ALA A 60 0.61 -19.59 5.46
N ALA A 61 0.70 -19.68 6.78
CA ALA A 61 -0.12 -18.92 7.72
C ALA A 61 0.18 -17.41 7.64
N VAL A 62 1.46 -17.01 7.64
CA VAL A 62 1.88 -15.60 7.43
C VAL A 62 1.40 -15.10 6.06
N ARG A 63 1.46 -15.96 5.04
CA ARG A 63 0.96 -15.65 3.69
C ARG A 63 -0.54 -15.35 3.67
N TYR A 64 -1.34 -16.21 4.31
CA TYR A 64 -2.78 -16.01 4.43
C TYR A 64 -3.09 -14.70 5.15
N PHE A 65 -2.37 -14.40 6.23
CA PHE A 65 -2.54 -13.17 6.98
C PHE A 65 -2.35 -11.93 6.09
N CYS A 66 -1.22 -11.85 5.38
CA CYS A 66 -0.90 -10.71 4.53
C CYS A 66 -1.88 -10.52 3.37
N LYS A 67 -2.30 -11.61 2.70
CA LYS A 67 -3.20 -11.55 1.53
C LYS A 67 -4.65 -11.25 1.87
N HIS A 68 -5.13 -11.79 2.98
CA HIS A 68 -6.56 -11.90 3.23
C HIS A 68 -6.95 -11.30 4.57
N ALA A 69 -6.39 -11.83 5.66
CA ALA A 69 -6.85 -11.49 7.00
C ALA A 69 -6.64 -10.00 7.32
N ARG A 70 -5.46 -9.45 6.99
CA ARG A 70 -5.09 -8.09 7.35
C ARG A 70 -6.08 -7.05 6.81
N HIS A 71 -6.38 -7.11 5.52
CA HIS A 71 -7.31 -6.18 4.87
C HIS A 71 -8.75 -6.42 5.32
N ARG A 72 -9.17 -7.67 5.40
CA ARG A 72 -10.53 -8.04 5.80
C ARG A 72 -10.85 -7.62 7.24
N LEU A 73 -9.89 -7.72 8.14
CA LEU A 73 -10.03 -7.41 9.56
C LEU A 73 -9.62 -5.96 9.90
N GLY A 74 -9.11 -5.19 8.93
CA GLY A 74 -8.70 -3.81 9.15
C GLY A 74 -7.51 -3.65 10.11
N LEU A 75 -6.60 -4.61 10.16
CA LEU A 75 -5.48 -4.64 11.11
C LEU A 75 -4.33 -3.73 10.66
N ALA A 76 -4.50 -2.42 10.85
CA ALA A 76 -3.54 -1.40 10.45
C ALA A 76 -2.48 -1.16 11.53
N CYS A 77 -2.83 -1.27 12.81
CA CYS A 77 -1.94 -0.97 13.93
C CYS A 77 -2.07 -1.97 15.09
N TRP A 78 -1.20 -1.79 16.10
CA TRP A 78 -1.19 -2.59 17.32
C TRP A 78 -2.53 -2.61 18.06
N ARG A 79 -3.22 -1.46 18.12
CA ARG A 79 -4.52 -1.33 18.79
C ARG A 79 -5.61 -2.16 18.13
N ASP A 80 -5.59 -2.27 16.80
CA ASP A 80 -6.57 -3.07 16.07
C ASP A 80 -6.42 -4.57 16.41
N LEU A 81 -5.17 -5.04 16.58
CA LEU A 81 -4.89 -6.42 16.99
C LEU A 81 -5.34 -6.67 18.44
N GLN A 82 -5.07 -5.76 19.37
CA GLN A 82 -5.55 -5.86 20.75
C GLN A 82 -7.08 -5.93 20.79
N GLY A 83 -7.74 -5.00 20.12
CA GLY A 83 -9.20 -4.96 20.03
C GLY A 83 -9.80 -6.21 19.38
N LEU A 84 -9.13 -6.82 18.40
CA LEU A 84 -9.54 -8.11 17.85
C LEU A 84 -9.45 -9.22 18.90
N LEU A 85 -8.34 -9.33 19.63
CA LEU A 85 -8.15 -10.40 20.62
C LEU A 85 -9.10 -10.28 21.82
N GLU A 86 -9.50 -9.07 22.20
CA GLU A 86 -10.48 -8.80 23.27
C GLU A 86 -11.90 -9.23 22.90
N GLN A 87 -12.26 -9.23 21.60
CA GLN A 87 -13.58 -9.67 21.13
C GLN A 87 -13.82 -11.16 21.33
N TYR A 88 -12.75 -11.96 21.41
CA TYR A 88 -12.84 -13.42 21.54
C TYR A 88 -12.40 -13.84 22.95
N PRO A 89 -13.21 -14.63 23.68
CA PRO A 89 -12.83 -15.11 25.01
C PRO A 89 -11.57 -15.98 24.96
N GLN A 90 -10.81 -15.99 26.06
CA GLN A 90 -9.67 -16.87 26.23
C GLN A 90 -10.16 -18.29 26.55
N SER A 91 -10.56 -19.02 25.52
CA SER A 91 -11.03 -20.41 25.58
C SER A 91 -10.52 -21.18 24.38
N ASP A 92 -10.56 -22.51 24.43
CA ASP A 92 -10.21 -23.37 23.29
C ASP A 92 -10.95 -23.00 21.99
N GLU A 93 -12.23 -22.66 22.11
CA GLU A 93 -13.07 -22.25 20.98
C GLU A 93 -12.72 -20.84 20.47
N GLY A 94 -12.51 -19.90 21.39
CA GLY A 94 -12.10 -18.53 21.04
C GLY A 94 -10.72 -18.50 20.40
N ASP A 95 -9.77 -19.27 20.93
CA ASP A 95 -8.41 -19.38 20.39
C ASP A 95 -8.40 -20.06 19.02
N ALA A 96 -9.26 -21.07 18.80
CA ALA A 96 -9.42 -21.68 17.49
C ALA A 96 -9.98 -20.70 16.46
N GLU A 97 -10.97 -19.88 16.84
CA GLU A 97 -11.57 -18.88 15.95
C GLU A 97 -10.58 -17.77 15.60
N VAL A 98 -9.84 -17.25 16.58
CA VAL A 98 -8.77 -16.27 16.34
C VAL A 98 -7.73 -16.83 15.36
N ALA A 99 -7.31 -18.09 15.54
CA ALA A 99 -6.35 -18.74 14.63
C ALA A 99 -6.92 -18.88 13.20
N ARG A 100 -8.20 -19.25 13.06
CA ARG A 100 -8.87 -19.32 11.74
C ARG A 100 -8.93 -17.96 11.06
N LEU A 101 -9.28 -16.90 11.80
CA LEU A 101 -9.40 -15.55 11.26
C LEU A 101 -8.07 -14.98 10.78
N LEU A 102 -7.01 -15.19 11.55
CA LEU A 102 -5.68 -14.64 11.28
C LEU A 102 -4.87 -15.47 10.28
N TRP A 103 -4.90 -16.79 10.39
CA TRP A 103 -4.00 -17.69 9.67
C TRP A 103 -4.68 -18.71 8.77
N GLY A 104 -6.02 -18.80 8.81
CA GLY A 104 -6.77 -19.78 8.03
C GLY A 104 -6.58 -21.22 8.50
N VAL A 105 -6.05 -21.43 9.71
CA VAL A 105 -5.80 -22.75 10.30
C VAL A 105 -6.29 -22.81 11.75
N GLU A 106 -6.72 -23.98 12.21
CA GLU A 106 -7.10 -24.20 13.60
C GLU A 106 -5.87 -24.53 14.45
N ALA A 107 -5.14 -23.50 14.88
CA ALA A 107 -3.91 -23.67 15.63
C ALA A 107 -3.96 -22.89 16.96
N ARG A 108 -4.71 -23.45 17.93
CA ARG A 108 -5.02 -22.83 19.23
C ARG A 108 -3.77 -22.40 20.00
N GLU A 109 -2.72 -23.19 19.95
CA GLU A 109 -1.45 -22.91 20.66
C GLU A 109 -0.80 -21.62 20.18
N HIS A 110 -0.83 -21.35 18.87
CA HIS A 110 -0.28 -20.10 18.32
C HIS A 110 -1.14 -18.89 18.70
N ALA A 111 -2.47 -19.05 18.80
CA ALA A 111 -3.34 -17.96 19.27
C ALA A 111 -3.09 -17.65 20.76
N ARG A 112 -2.83 -18.66 21.59
CA ARG A 112 -2.41 -18.47 22.98
C ARG A 112 -1.06 -17.77 23.07
N ALA A 113 -0.07 -18.21 22.28
CA ALA A 113 1.22 -17.56 22.20
C ALA A 113 1.07 -16.09 21.79
N LEU A 114 0.24 -15.80 20.79
CA LEU A 114 -0.07 -14.44 20.35
C LEU A 114 -0.66 -13.58 21.47
N ARG A 115 -1.65 -14.09 22.22
CA ARG A 115 -2.24 -13.36 23.35
C ARG A 115 -1.20 -13.02 24.41
N VAL A 116 -0.30 -13.95 24.71
CA VAL A 116 0.78 -13.73 25.68
C VAL A 116 1.78 -12.69 25.19
N LEU A 117 2.19 -12.74 23.91
CA LEU A 117 3.06 -11.73 23.32
C LEU A 117 2.40 -10.34 23.34
N VAL A 118 1.12 -10.26 22.96
CA VAL A 118 0.37 -8.99 22.95
C VAL A 118 0.22 -8.43 24.36
N TRP A 119 -0.07 -9.26 25.35
CA TRP A 119 -0.11 -8.85 26.76
C TRP A 119 1.25 -8.34 27.22
N PHE A 120 2.32 -9.10 26.96
CA PHE A 120 3.68 -8.75 27.38
C PHE A 120 4.10 -7.40 26.78
N MET A 121 3.90 -7.20 25.49
CA MET A 121 4.25 -5.94 24.82
C MET A 121 3.42 -4.76 25.31
N ALA A 122 2.14 -4.97 25.61
CA ALA A 122 1.28 -3.95 26.20
C ALA A 122 1.75 -3.53 27.61
N ALA A 123 2.27 -4.46 28.41
CA ALA A 123 2.78 -4.17 29.76
C ALA A 123 4.02 -3.24 29.77
N TYR A 124 4.72 -3.14 28.64
CA TYR A 124 5.91 -2.30 28.48
C TYR A 124 5.73 -1.20 27.42
N ASP A 125 4.48 -0.87 27.06
CA ASP A 125 4.13 0.20 26.10
C ASP A 125 4.80 0.08 24.72
N VAL A 126 5.12 -1.14 24.29
CA VAL A 126 5.73 -1.38 22.97
C VAL A 126 4.66 -1.38 21.89
N THR A 127 4.68 -0.36 21.03
CA THR A 127 3.66 -0.14 20.00
C THR A 127 4.22 -0.04 18.58
N GLU A 128 5.54 0.06 18.44
CA GLU A 128 6.23 0.13 17.16
C GLU A 128 7.37 -0.89 17.05
N LEU A 129 7.68 -1.30 15.81
CA LEU A 129 8.72 -2.27 15.54
C LEU A 129 10.12 -1.81 15.99
N GLY A 130 10.47 -0.54 15.72
CA GLY A 130 11.75 0.02 16.15
C GLY A 130 11.93 -0.02 17.67
N GLN A 131 10.86 0.26 18.42
CA GLN A 131 10.84 0.18 19.89
C GLN A 131 11.10 -1.25 20.36
N TRP A 132 10.42 -2.23 19.74
CA TRP A 132 10.59 -3.65 20.06
C TRP A 132 12.02 -4.13 19.85
N HIS A 133 12.61 -3.82 18.69
CA HIS A 133 13.98 -4.23 18.38
C HIS A 133 15.02 -3.54 19.28
N ALA A 134 14.86 -2.23 19.52
CA ALA A 134 15.74 -1.49 20.42
C ALA A 134 15.68 -2.06 21.85
N TRP A 135 14.48 -2.31 22.37
CA TRP A 135 14.29 -2.80 23.73
C TRP A 135 14.87 -4.21 23.93
N MET A 136 14.65 -5.14 22.99
CA MET A 136 15.23 -6.49 23.06
C MET A 136 16.77 -6.50 23.09
N GLY A 137 17.43 -5.42 22.65
CA GLY A 137 18.87 -5.25 22.73
C GLY A 137 19.40 -4.88 24.12
N THR A 138 18.52 -4.60 25.08
CA THR A 138 18.87 -4.09 26.42
C THR A 138 18.85 -5.19 27.50
N SER A 139 19.46 -4.89 28.65
CA SER A 139 19.35 -5.73 29.87
C SER A 139 17.95 -5.69 30.48
N GLY A 140 17.24 -4.56 30.35
CA GLY A 140 15.89 -4.39 30.87
C GLY A 140 14.88 -5.39 30.28
N PHE A 141 15.09 -5.84 29.05
CA PHE A 141 14.30 -6.94 28.47
C PHE A 141 14.52 -8.27 29.19
N GLU A 142 15.76 -8.59 29.60
CA GLU A 142 16.06 -9.85 30.31
C GLU A 142 15.50 -9.85 31.72
N GLU A 143 15.53 -8.69 32.38
CA GLU A 143 14.89 -8.48 33.68
C GLU A 143 13.38 -8.64 33.57
N ALA A 144 12.74 -7.98 32.60
CA ALA A 144 11.32 -8.13 32.31
C ALA A 144 10.90 -9.59 32.08
N LEU A 145 11.69 -10.36 31.30
CA LEU A 145 11.43 -11.79 31.09
C LEU A 145 11.55 -12.62 32.37
N ARG A 146 12.53 -12.31 33.22
CA ARG A 146 12.74 -13.01 34.48
C ARG A 146 11.61 -12.73 35.47
N GLU A 147 11.19 -11.47 35.58
CA GLU A 147 10.08 -11.04 36.44
C GLU A 147 8.73 -11.58 35.97
N SER A 148 8.56 -11.73 34.66
CA SER A 148 7.31 -12.20 34.07
C SER A 148 7.25 -13.73 33.95
N LEU A 149 8.25 -14.49 34.43
CA LEU A 149 8.31 -15.96 34.25
C LEU A 149 7.09 -16.66 34.86
N ASP A 150 6.69 -16.28 36.07
CA ASP A 150 5.55 -16.87 36.77
C ASP A 150 4.21 -16.53 36.10
N THR A 151 4.15 -15.39 35.39
CA THR A 151 2.94 -14.90 34.72
C THR A 151 2.81 -15.41 33.28
N LEU A 152 3.92 -15.49 32.55
CA LEU A 152 3.98 -15.90 31.14
C LEU A 152 4.05 -17.43 31.00
N GLY A 153 4.64 -18.11 31.98
CA GLY A 153 4.99 -19.52 31.89
C GLY A 153 6.19 -19.80 30.97
N ALA A 154 6.73 -21.01 31.06
CA ALA A 154 7.99 -21.38 30.41
C ALA A 154 7.96 -21.28 28.87
N VAL A 155 6.83 -21.64 28.24
CA VAL A 155 6.71 -21.67 26.77
C VAL A 155 6.82 -20.27 26.17
N ALA A 156 6.12 -19.29 26.76
CA ALA A 156 6.16 -17.91 26.28
C ALA A 156 7.53 -17.25 26.53
N VAL A 157 8.18 -17.55 27.65
CA VAL A 157 9.56 -17.09 27.92
C VAL A 157 10.53 -17.67 26.89
N VAL A 158 10.41 -18.95 26.53
CA VAL A 158 11.23 -19.56 25.48
C VAL A 158 11.02 -18.85 24.13
N LEU A 159 9.77 -18.57 23.75
CA LEU A 159 9.45 -17.84 22.51
C LEU A 159 10.09 -16.45 22.47
N LEU A 160 9.97 -15.68 23.55
CA LEU A 160 10.57 -14.35 23.66
C LEU A 160 12.11 -14.40 23.64
N TRP A 161 12.73 -15.43 24.23
CA TRP A 161 14.16 -15.69 24.08
C TRP A 161 14.56 -16.07 22.65
N GLN A 162 13.75 -16.86 21.94
CA GLN A 162 14.00 -17.16 20.53
C GLN A 162 13.92 -15.88 19.69
N ALA A 163 12.94 -15.00 19.96
CA ALA A 163 12.81 -13.71 19.29
C ALA A 163 14.03 -12.81 19.55
N LYS A 164 14.46 -12.69 20.81
CA LYS A 164 15.67 -11.93 21.18
C LYS A 164 16.93 -12.47 20.51
N SER A 165 17.08 -13.79 20.44
CA SER A 165 18.25 -14.44 19.81
C SER A 165 18.24 -14.40 18.28
N GLY A 166 17.15 -13.94 17.65
CA GLY A 166 16.99 -13.92 16.20
C GLY A 166 16.70 -15.30 15.59
N ARG A 167 16.45 -16.34 16.41
CA ARG A 167 16.15 -17.69 15.91
C ARG A 167 14.81 -17.77 15.20
N THR A 168 13.87 -16.89 15.55
CA THR A 168 12.62 -16.68 14.81
C THR A 168 12.86 -16.23 13.36
N ASP A 169 14.01 -15.61 13.07
CA ASP A 169 14.37 -15.09 11.76
C ASP A 169 15.08 -16.12 10.86
N HIS A 170 15.70 -17.16 11.44
CA HIS A 170 16.52 -18.14 10.69
C HIS A 170 15.78 -18.75 9.50
N ALA A 171 14.52 -19.08 9.70
CA ALA A 171 13.70 -19.70 8.67
C ALA A 171 13.59 -18.84 7.40
N TRP A 172 13.53 -17.52 7.59
CA TRP A 172 13.43 -16.51 6.55
C TRP A 172 14.80 -16.27 5.91
N VAL A 173 15.86 -16.23 6.72
CA VAL A 173 17.26 -16.14 6.27
C VAL A 173 17.64 -17.29 5.33
N LEU A 174 17.29 -18.53 5.68
CA LEU A 174 17.56 -19.70 4.83
C LEU A 174 16.82 -19.65 3.50
N ARG A 175 15.60 -19.10 3.52
CA ARG A 175 14.81 -18.93 2.31
C ARG A 175 15.38 -17.82 1.42
N PHE A 176 15.79 -16.70 2.00
CA PHE A 176 16.52 -15.65 1.29
C PHE A 176 17.78 -16.23 0.63
N ALA A 177 18.59 -16.98 1.38
CA ALA A 177 19.81 -17.59 0.87
C ALA A 177 19.49 -18.51 -0.31
N ARG A 178 18.47 -19.38 -0.20
CA ARG A 178 18.02 -20.23 -1.31
C ARG A 178 17.66 -19.42 -2.56
N ARG A 179 16.94 -18.31 -2.38
CA ARG A 179 16.51 -17.43 -3.47
C ARG A 179 17.69 -16.71 -4.11
N ALA A 180 18.60 -16.16 -3.31
CA ALA A 180 19.75 -15.41 -3.79
C ALA A 180 20.77 -16.31 -4.51
N LEU A 181 20.95 -17.54 -4.04
CA LEU A 181 21.93 -18.49 -4.56
C LEU A 181 21.38 -19.37 -5.67
N GLY A 182 20.06 -19.52 -5.75
CA GLY A 182 19.38 -20.36 -6.76
C GLY A 182 19.34 -21.84 -6.42
N HIS A 183 19.81 -22.24 -5.24
CA HIS A 183 19.78 -23.62 -4.74
C HIS A 183 19.64 -23.64 -3.21
N SER A 184 19.19 -24.76 -2.64
CA SER A 184 19.10 -24.92 -1.19
C SER A 184 20.49 -24.90 -0.53
N VAL A 185 20.56 -24.36 0.68
CA VAL A 185 21.76 -24.34 1.53
C VAL A 185 21.37 -24.87 2.91
N SER A 186 22.27 -25.64 3.53
CA SER A 186 22.12 -26.13 4.90
C SER A 186 22.24 -24.97 5.90
N GLU A 187 21.67 -25.12 7.10
CA GLU A 187 21.55 -24.01 8.06
C GLU A 187 22.90 -23.44 8.49
N GLY A 188 23.85 -24.30 8.88
CA GLY A 188 25.18 -23.87 9.32
C GLY A 188 25.91 -23.00 8.29
N PRO A 189 26.13 -23.48 7.05
CA PRO A 189 26.77 -22.70 6.00
C PRO A 189 26.05 -21.40 5.66
N ALA A 190 24.72 -21.40 5.62
CA ALA A 190 23.95 -20.18 5.38
C ALA A 190 24.15 -19.14 6.50
N MET A 191 24.13 -19.57 7.76
CA MET A 191 24.36 -18.68 8.90
C MET A 191 25.79 -18.15 8.95
N LEU A 192 26.79 -18.94 8.54
CA LEU A 192 28.18 -18.49 8.41
C LEU A 192 28.32 -17.43 7.30
N ALA A 193 27.74 -17.65 6.12
CA ALA A 193 27.77 -16.66 5.05
C ALA A 193 27.04 -15.36 5.43
N PHE A 194 25.96 -15.46 6.20
CA PHE A 194 25.28 -14.29 6.75
C PHE A 194 26.12 -13.53 7.76
N ARG A 195 26.89 -14.23 8.61
CA ARG A 195 27.86 -13.59 9.50
C ARG A 195 28.92 -12.84 8.69
N ASP A 196 29.50 -13.48 7.69
CA ASP A 196 30.57 -12.89 6.87
C ASP A 196 30.04 -11.69 6.06
N ALA A 197 28.81 -11.77 5.56
CA ALA A 197 28.14 -10.65 4.91
C ALA A 197 27.85 -9.49 5.87
N ALA A 198 27.39 -9.79 7.09
CA ALA A 198 27.14 -8.78 8.12
C ALA A 198 28.43 -8.05 8.51
N GLU A 199 29.53 -8.79 8.66
CA GLU A 199 30.86 -8.22 8.91
C GLU A 199 31.32 -7.32 7.76
N ALA A 200 31.16 -7.76 6.51
CA ALA A 200 31.49 -6.97 5.32
C ALA A 200 30.63 -5.69 5.20
N MET A 201 29.38 -5.73 5.65
CA MET A 201 28.45 -4.60 5.66
C MET A 201 28.59 -3.71 6.91
N GLY A 202 29.42 -4.10 7.89
CA GLY A 202 29.60 -3.35 9.14
C GLY A 202 28.35 -3.31 10.05
N VAL A 203 27.47 -4.31 9.96
CA VAL A 203 26.24 -4.40 10.75
C VAL A 203 26.24 -5.65 11.64
N PRO A 204 25.60 -5.63 12.83
CA PRO A 204 25.45 -6.84 13.62
C PRO A 204 24.68 -7.92 12.84
N GLN A 205 25.13 -9.17 12.87
CA GLN A 205 24.48 -10.30 12.17
C GLN A 205 22.98 -10.40 12.49
N ARG A 206 22.60 -10.16 13.76
CA ARG A 206 21.20 -10.13 14.20
C ARG A 206 20.38 -9.08 13.45
N VAL A 207 20.91 -7.86 13.32
CA VAL A 207 20.23 -6.77 12.62
C VAL A 207 20.03 -7.11 11.15
N LEU A 208 21.05 -7.70 10.52
CA LEU A 208 20.95 -8.17 9.14
C LEU A 208 19.92 -9.30 8.99
N ALA A 209 19.90 -10.26 9.92
CA ALA A 209 18.93 -11.36 9.93
C ALA A 209 17.49 -10.83 10.10
N GLN A 210 17.29 -9.85 11.00
CA GLN A 210 16.00 -9.16 11.18
C GLN A 210 15.59 -8.41 9.92
N GLN A 211 16.52 -7.73 9.25
CA GLN A 211 16.26 -7.04 7.97
C GLN A 211 15.83 -8.03 6.89
N VAL A 212 16.55 -9.13 6.74
CA VAL A 212 16.19 -10.17 5.80
C VAL A 212 14.85 -10.79 6.16
N ALA A 213 14.62 -11.13 7.42
CA ALA A 213 13.38 -11.75 7.83
C ALA A 213 12.19 -10.81 7.68
N HIS A 214 12.34 -9.53 8.00
CA HIS A 214 11.35 -8.50 7.73
C HIS A 214 10.99 -8.47 6.24
N TRP A 215 11.99 -8.34 5.37
CA TRP A 215 11.76 -8.23 3.93
C TRP A 215 11.34 -9.54 3.27
N GLU A 216 11.70 -10.70 3.80
CA GLU A 216 11.20 -11.99 3.31
C GLU A 216 9.78 -12.24 3.82
N ARG A 217 9.45 -11.98 5.10
CA ARG A 217 8.04 -11.97 5.59
C ARG A 217 7.18 -11.08 4.71
N ALA A 218 7.74 -9.92 4.38
CA ALA A 218 7.12 -8.98 3.49
C ALA A 218 6.95 -9.55 2.07
N ALA A 219 8.05 -9.81 1.38
CA ALA A 219 8.03 -10.26 -0.01
C ALA A 219 7.31 -11.62 -0.21
N MET A 220 7.23 -12.48 0.80
CA MET A 220 6.72 -13.84 0.66
C MET A 220 5.22 -14.03 0.82
N GLY A 221 4.47 -13.03 1.29
CA GLY A 221 3.03 -13.17 1.42
C GLY A 221 2.32 -13.34 0.08
N ILE A 222 2.93 -12.90 -1.03
CA ILE A 222 2.12 -12.60 -2.21
C ILE A 222 2.62 -13.17 -3.53
N ASP A 223 3.78 -13.83 -3.50
CA ASP A 223 4.54 -14.10 -4.72
C ASP A 223 4.80 -12.81 -5.50
N ASP A 224 5.01 -11.73 -4.73
CA ASP A 224 5.18 -10.41 -5.29
C ASP A 224 6.58 -10.26 -5.90
N ALA A 225 6.64 -9.51 -6.99
CA ALA A 225 7.84 -9.13 -7.70
C ALA A 225 8.00 -7.60 -7.64
N PRO A 226 8.70 -7.06 -6.62
CA PRO A 226 8.90 -5.63 -6.46
C PRO A 226 9.50 -4.96 -7.70
N GLY A 227 10.37 -5.65 -8.42
CA GLY A 227 10.91 -5.17 -9.69
C GLY A 227 9.85 -5.02 -10.79
N LEU A 228 8.90 -5.97 -10.91
CA LEU A 228 7.79 -5.87 -11.85
C LEU A 228 6.76 -4.81 -11.42
N ARG A 229 6.57 -4.58 -10.12
CA ARG A 229 5.76 -3.44 -9.63
C ARG A 229 6.38 -2.10 -9.97
N VAL A 230 7.70 -1.96 -9.87
CA VAL A 230 8.39 -0.74 -10.31
C VAL A 230 8.14 -0.52 -11.81
N LEU A 231 8.24 -1.57 -12.62
CA LEU A 231 7.90 -1.50 -14.04
C LEU A 231 6.43 -1.11 -14.27
N TRP A 232 5.51 -1.71 -13.52
CA TRP A 232 4.08 -1.35 -13.57
C TRP A 232 3.89 0.15 -13.31
N TRP A 233 4.48 0.69 -12.26
CA TRP A 233 4.41 2.13 -11.94
C TRP A 233 5.00 3.03 -13.03
N GLN A 234 6.12 2.63 -13.62
CA GLN A 234 6.70 3.34 -14.76
C GLN A 234 5.72 3.38 -15.94
N CYS A 235 5.12 2.25 -16.29
CA CYS A 235 4.12 2.19 -17.37
C CYS A 235 2.85 2.97 -17.05
N VAL A 236 2.38 2.99 -15.79
CA VAL A 236 1.24 3.84 -15.38
C VAL A 236 1.60 5.32 -15.56
N ALA A 237 2.80 5.74 -15.13
CA ALA A 237 3.25 7.13 -15.24
C ALA A 237 3.34 7.58 -16.72
N GLU A 238 3.93 6.76 -17.58
CA GLU A 238 4.01 7.02 -19.03
C GLU A 238 2.61 7.11 -19.64
N ALA A 239 1.71 6.18 -19.32
CA ALA A 239 0.35 6.16 -19.85
C ALA A 239 -0.48 7.36 -19.38
N LEU A 240 -0.40 7.72 -18.10
CA LEU A 240 -1.05 8.92 -17.55
C LEU A 240 -0.54 10.19 -18.24
N GLN A 241 0.77 10.30 -18.45
CA GLN A 241 1.35 11.44 -19.16
C GLN A 241 0.79 11.57 -20.58
N VAL A 242 0.70 10.45 -21.31
CA VAL A 242 0.16 10.43 -22.68
C VAL A 242 -1.33 10.79 -22.70
N HIS A 243 -2.16 10.15 -21.87
CA HIS A 243 -3.59 10.40 -21.86
C HIS A 243 -3.93 11.84 -21.45
N VAL A 244 -3.28 12.36 -20.41
CA VAL A 244 -3.51 13.74 -19.95
C VAL A 244 -3.04 14.76 -20.99
N ALA A 245 -1.92 14.52 -21.67
CA ALA A 245 -1.46 15.40 -22.75
C ALA A 245 -2.41 15.40 -23.96
N GLN A 246 -2.97 14.23 -24.33
CA GLN A 246 -3.94 14.13 -25.41
C GLN A 246 -5.21 14.93 -25.11
N GLU A 247 -5.75 14.78 -23.89
CA GLU A 247 -6.99 15.45 -23.50
C GLU A 247 -6.79 16.96 -23.30
N SER A 248 -5.67 17.37 -22.69
CA SER A 248 -5.35 18.79 -22.47
C SER A 248 -5.05 19.53 -23.78
N GLY A 249 -4.49 18.85 -24.79
CA GLY A 249 -4.24 19.42 -26.12
C GLY A 249 -5.49 19.73 -26.94
N THR A 250 -6.65 19.19 -26.56
CA THR A 250 -7.94 19.48 -27.23
C THR A 250 -8.71 20.64 -26.58
N ALA A 251 -8.35 21.02 -25.35
CA ALA A 251 -8.89 22.18 -24.68
C ALA A 251 -8.01 23.41 -24.99
N ALA A 252 -8.63 24.57 -25.25
CA ALA A 252 -7.93 25.81 -25.58
C ALA A 252 -7.06 26.41 -24.44
N SER A 253 -6.83 25.67 -23.34
CA SER A 253 -5.97 26.06 -22.23
C SER A 253 -4.71 25.20 -22.22
N SER A 254 -3.55 25.84 -22.36
CA SER A 254 -2.22 25.21 -22.32
C SER A 254 -1.81 24.85 -20.88
N ASP A 255 -2.65 24.09 -20.19
CA ASP A 255 -2.31 23.59 -18.86
C ASP A 255 -1.30 22.45 -19.02
N GLU A 256 -0.03 22.78 -18.87
CA GLU A 256 1.02 21.77 -18.87
C GLU A 256 0.93 20.97 -17.56
N TRP A 257 0.61 19.69 -17.64
CA TRP A 257 0.58 18.79 -16.49
C TRP A 257 1.94 18.11 -16.34
N ARG A 258 2.57 18.27 -15.18
CA ARG A 258 3.82 17.57 -14.85
C ARG A 258 3.51 16.26 -14.13
N VAL A 259 4.16 15.18 -14.55
CA VAL A 259 4.10 13.86 -13.91
C VAL A 259 5.36 13.63 -13.09
N ASP A 260 5.21 13.46 -11.78
CA ASP A 260 6.28 13.12 -10.86
C ASP A 260 6.04 11.71 -10.28
N LEU A 261 6.97 10.79 -10.54
CA LEU A 261 6.97 9.43 -10.02
C LEU A 261 7.86 9.32 -8.77
N SER A 262 7.36 8.66 -7.74
CA SER A 262 8.12 8.40 -6.51
C SER A 262 9.40 7.58 -6.76
N PRO A 263 10.44 7.69 -5.91
CA PRO A 263 11.68 6.96 -6.09
C PRO A 263 11.49 5.44 -6.04
N THR A 264 12.34 4.71 -6.77
CA THR A 264 12.25 3.23 -6.91
C THR A 264 12.22 2.49 -5.58
N SER A 265 12.99 2.94 -4.57
CA SER A 265 12.99 2.36 -3.24
C SER A 265 11.61 2.43 -2.57
N ALA A 266 10.92 3.58 -2.69
CA ALA A 266 9.59 3.77 -2.14
C ALA A 266 8.53 2.96 -2.91
N LEU A 267 8.59 2.93 -4.25
CA LEU A 267 7.65 2.13 -5.06
C LEU A 267 7.70 0.63 -4.74
N ARG A 268 8.87 0.12 -4.34
CA ARG A 268 9.00 -1.28 -3.93
C ARG A 268 8.29 -1.55 -2.60
N TYR A 269 8.38 -0.67 -1.61
CA TYR A 269 8.03 -1.06 -0.23
C TYR A 269 7.33 0.00 0.63
N GLY A 270 7.47 1.28 0.28
CA GLY A 270 6.90 2.39 1.04
C GLY A 270 5.56 2.87 0.48
N GLU A 271 4.98 3.84 1.18
CA GLU A 271 3.91 4.65 0.62
C GLU A 271 4.48 5.48 -0.52
N ALA A 272 3.92 5.30 -1.72
CA ALA A 272 4.50 5.85 -2.95
C ALA A 272 3.43 6.00 -4.03
N GLY A 273 3.78 6.58 -5.15
CA GLY A 273 2.86 6.68 -6.29
C GLY A 273 3.28 7.72 -7.31
N ILE A 274 2.29 8.19 -8.06
CA ILE A 274 2.43 9.18 -9.12
C ILE A 274 1.62 10.41 -8.71
N VAL A 275 2.21 11.58 -8.91
CA VAL A 275 1.58 12.88 -8.73
C VAL A 275 1.57 13.61 -10.08
N LEU A 276 0.40 14.06 -10.49
CA LEU A 276 0.19 14.94 -11.62
C LEU A 276 -0.29 16.29 -11.12
N GLU A 277 0.44 17.36 -11.43
CA GLU A 277 0.10 18.73 -11.02
C GLU A 277 0.01 19.65 -12.23
N SER A 278 -1.04 20.47 -12.28
CA SER A 278 -1.19 21.51 -13.30
C SER A 278 -0.20 22.65 -13.05
N GLN A 279 0.54 23.03 -14.09
CA GLN A 279 1.47 24.17 -14.05
C GLN A 279 0.77 25.52 -14.28
N ALA A 280 -0.50 25.52 -14.70
CA ALA A 280 -1.25 26.74 -14.92
C ALA A 280 -1.77 27.30 -13.58
N ARG A 281 -1.05 28.30 -13.06
CA ARG A 281 -1.42 29.06 -11.85
C ARG A 281 -2.29 30.29 -12.14
N GLU A 282 -3.04 30.32 -13.24
CA GLU A 282 -4.03 31.38 -13.44
C GLU A 282 -5.33 31.05 -12.69
N LEU A 283 -5.28 31.28 -11.38
CA LEU A 283 -6.43 31.35 -10.48
C LEU A 283 -7.43 32.40 -11.00
N GLN A 284 -8.37 31.99 -11.87
CA GLN A 284 -9.59 32.77 -12.02
C GLN A 284 -10.37 32.65 -10.71
N ALA A 285 -10.36 33.74 -9.92
CA ALA A 285 -10.72 33.79 -8.51
C ALA A 285 -12.13 33.28 -8.12
N ASN A 286 -12.95 32.82 -9.07
CA ASN A 286 -14.36 32.49 -8.85
C ASN A 286 -14.81 31.13 -9.41
N ALA A 287 -13.99 30.39 -10.16
CA ALA A 287 -14.38 29.08 -10.72
C ALA A 287 -13.60 27.96 -10.03
N PRO A 288 -14.27 26.88 -9.56
CA PRO A 288 -13.56 25.73 -9.05
C PRO A 288 -12.78 25.05 -10.19
N VAL A 289 -11.58 24.55 -9.88
CA VAL A 289 -10.68 23.90 -10.83
C VAL A 289 -9.98 22.71 -10.20
N VAL A 290 -9.63 21.71 -11.01
CA VAL A 290 -8.81 20.57 -10.59
C VAL A 290 -7.34 20.95 -10.71
N THR A 291 -6.56 20.78 -9.64
CA THR A 291 -5.16 21.20 -9.59
C THR A 291 -4.17 20.05 -9.52
N ALA A 292 -4.59 18.89 -8.99
CA ALA A 292 -3.74 17.71 -8.93
C ALA A 292 -4.52 16.40 -9.03
N LEU A 293 -3.86 15.39 -9.60
CA LEU A 293 -4.24 13.98 -9.51
C LEU A 293 -3.11 13.20 -8.85
N ARG A 294 -3.42 12.34 -7.88
CA ARG A 294 -2.45 11.51 -7.19
C ARG A 294 -2.95 10.08 -7.15
N LEU A 295 -2.21 9.17 -7.79
CA LEU A 295 -2.45 7.73 -7.68
C LEU A 295 -1.40 7.17 -6.73
N ARG A 296 -1.82 6.56 -5.62
CA ARG A 296 -0.94 6.19 -4.51
C ARG A 296 -1.16 4.74 -4.08
N GLN A 297 -0.06 4.06 -3.74
CA GLN A 297 -0.09 2.81 -2.99
C GLN A 297 0.20 3.08 -1.53
N ARG A 298 -0.32 2.19 -0.67
CA ARG A 298 0.11 2.15 0.71
C ARG A 298 1.48 1.52 0.77
N SER A 299 2.13 1.65 1.91
CA SER A 299 3.31 0.85 2.18
C SER A 299 3.00 -0.64 2.04
N TRP A 300 4.05 -1.40 1.78
CA TRP A 300 3.97 -2.84 1.74
C TRP A 300 3.43 -3.37 3.08
N ALA A 301 3.87 -2.78 4.20
CA ALA A 301 3.42 -3.14 5.54
C ALA A 301 1.91 -2.98 5.72
N GLN A 302 1.28 -2.02 5.04
CA GLN A 302 -0.16 -1.80 5.03
C GLN A 302 -0.88 -2.51 3.87
N GLY A 303 -0.16 -3.35 3.14
CA GLY A 303 -0.69 -4.26 2.14
C GLY A 303 -0.84 -3.68 0.72
N LEU A 304 -0.07 -2.64 0.37
CA LEU A 304 -0.02 -2.04 -0.99
C LEU A 304 -1.39 -1.66 -1.58
N GLY A 305 -2.38 -1.35 -0.74
CA GLY A 305 -3.69 -0.91 -1.21
C GLY A 305 -3.57 0.33 -2.09
N LEU A 306 -4.25 0.33 -3.23
CA LEU A 306 -4.21 1.41 -4.21
C LEU A 306 -5.36 2.39 -3.97
N TRP A 307 -5.08 3.69 -4.09
CA TRP A 307 -6.12 4.71 -4.03
C TRP A 307 -5.81 5.90 -4.92
N LEU A 308 -6.88 6.57 -5.34
CA LEU A 308 -6.82 7.77 -6.17
C LEU A 308 -7.28 8.97 -5.34
N GLU A 309 -6.55 10.08 -5.47
CA GLU A 309 -6.92 11.37 -4.93
C GLU A 309 -6.92 12.41 -6.05
N ILE A 310 -7.98 13.20 -6.11
CA ILE A 310 -8.06 14.37 -6.98
C ILE A 310 -8.23 15.59 -6.09
N GLN A 311 -7.30 16.52 -6.21
CA GLN A 311 -7.34 17.80 -5.51
C GLN A 311 -7.83 18.88 -6.46
N GLY A 312 -8.62 19.80 -5.92
CA GLY A 312 -8.89 21.05 -6.60
C GLY A 312 -9.09 22.20 -5.64
N GLU A 313 -9.25 23.36 -6.25
CA GLU A 313 -9.44 24.64 -5.58
C GLU A 313 -10.80 25.23 -5.95
N GLY A 314 -11.30 26.14 -5.12
CA GLY A 314 -12.60 26.77 -5.27
C GLY A 314 -13.72 26.05 -4.51
N ARG A 315 -14.91 26.66 -4.47
CA ARG A 315 -16.02 26.18 -3.65
C ARG A 315 -16.96 25.28 -4.45
N LEU A 316 -17.11 24.03 -4.02
CA LEU A 316 -18.14 23.11 -4.47
C LEU A 316 -19.34 23.16 -3.51
N SER A 317 -20.48 23.70 -3.99
CA SER A 317 -21.73 23.71 -3.23
C SER A 317 -22.22 22.28 -2.94
N ALA A 318 -23.12 22.11 -1.96
CA ALA A 318 -23.72 20.80 -1.68
C ALA A 318 -24.45 20.22 -2.91
N MET A 319 -25.07 21.09 -3.72
CA MET A 319 -25.69 20.70 -4.99
C MET A 319 -24.67 20.17 -5.99
N HIS A 320 -23.50 20.82 -6.12
CA HIS A 320 -22.42 20.33 -6.98
C HIS A 320 -21.89 18.98 -6.51
N GLN A 321 -21.76 18.78 -5.19
CA GLN A 321 -21.31 17.52 -4.62
C GLN A 321 -22.30 16.37 -4.89
N ALA A 322 -23.60 16.64 -4.77
CA ALA A 322 -24.64 15.67 -5.11
C ALA A 322 -24.63 15.30 -6.60
N ALA A 323 -24.49 16.31 -7.48
CA ALA A 323 -24.40 16.09 -8.92
C ALA A 323 -23.15 15.30 -9.32
N ILE A 324 -22.01 15.53 -8.64
CA ILE A 324 -20.78 14.74 -8.83
C ILE A 324 -21.06 13.27 -8.45
N ALA A 325 -21.64 13.01 -7.28
CA ALA A 325 -21.95 11.65 -6.85
C ALA A 325 -22.87 10.92 -7.85
N GLU A 326 -23.97 11.56 -8.25
CA GLU A 326 -24.92 11.00 -9.24
C GLU A 326 -24.24 10.68 -10.58
N ARG A 327 -23.34 11.55 -11.05
CA ARG A 327 -22.66 11.35 -12.33
C ARG A 327 -21.66 10.19 -12.28
N PHE A 328 -20.97 10.02 -11.16
CA PHE A 328 -20.06 8.88 -10.96
C PHE A 328 -20.84 7.57 -10.91
N GLU A 329 -21.98 7.54 -10.20
CA GLU A 329 -22.86 6.37 -10.17
C GLU A 329 -23.44 6.03 -11.55
N ALA A 330 -23.86 7.05 -12.30
CA ALA A 330 -24.36 6.86 -13.68
C ALA A 330 -23.27 6.35 -14.64
N ALA A 331 -22.00 6.64 -14.36
CA ALA A 331 -20.84 6.11 -15.09
C ALA A 331 -20.42 4.71 -14.61
N GLY A 332 -21.11 4.13 -13.62
CA GLY A 332 -20.78 2.81 -13.05
C GLY A 332 -19.62 2.83 -12.06
N HIS A 333 -19.19 4.00 -11.59
CA HIS A 333 -18.11 4.15 -10.61
C HIS A 333 -18.66 4.43 -9.20
N ARG A 334 -17.88 4.10 -8.16
CA ARG A 334 -18.22 4.53 -6.80
C ARG A 334 -18.05 6.06 -6.68
N ALA A 335 -18.98 6.72 -6.01
CA ALA A 335 -18.87 8.15 -5.74
C ALA A 335 -17.62 8.47 -4.88
N PRO A 336 -16.96 9.62 -5.11
CA PRO A 336 -15.83 10.04 -4.28
C PRO A 336 -16.22 10.35 -2.84
N GLN A 337 -15.28 10.11 -1.92
CA GLN A 337 -15.31 10.75 -0.61
C GLN A 337 -14.74 12.16 -0.73
N LEU A 338 -15.61 13.18 -0.72
CA LEU A 338 -15.20 14.58 -0.87
C LEU A 338 -15.02 15.26 0.50
N ARG A 339 -13.87 15.89 0.71
CA ARG A 339 -13.53 16.63 1.94
C ARG A 339 -12.88 17.97 1.63
N TYR A 340 -13.10 18.98 2.48
CA TYR A 340 -12.36 20.24 2.42
C TYR A 340 -11.10 20.14 3.29
N ALA A 341 -9.94 20.38 2.68
CA ALA A 341 -8.63 20.27 3.33
C ALA A 341 -8.21 21.56 4.06
N SER A 342 -8.65 22.72 3.57
CA SER A 342 -8.53 23.99 4.29
C SER A 342 -9.79 24.83 4.08
N ALA A 343 -10.33 25.36 5.16
CA ALA A 343 -11.39 26.36 5.16
C ALA A 343 -10.81 27.66 5.70
N ASN A 344 -9.70 28.14 5.13
CA ASN A 344 -9.27 29.51 5.40
C ASN A 344 -10.38 30.43 4.86
N GLY A 345 -10.92 31.30 5.71
CA GLY A 345 -12.14 32.09 5.48
C GLY A 345 -12.04 33.14 4.36
N GLY A 346 -11.81 32.71 3.12
CA GLY A 346 -11.81 33.53 1.91
C GLY A 346 -11.25 32.78 0.70
N HIS A 347 -12.06 32.70 -0.37
CA HIS A 347 -11.78 32.48 -1.81
C HIS A 347 -10.82 31.36 -2.29
N GLN A 348 -10.12 30.62 -1.43
CA GLN A 348 -9.25 29.49 -1.82
C GLN A 348 -9.53 28.24 -0.97
N ALA A 349 -10.78 27.77 -1.02
CA ALA A 349 -11.12 26.49 -0.41
C ALA A 349 -10.47 25.36 -1.23
N THR A 350 -9.64 24.55 -0.59
CA THR A 350 -9.06 23.35 -1.22
C THR A 350 -9.93 22.16 -0.87
N TRP A 351 -10.34 21.41 -1.88
CA TRP A 351 -11.11 20.18 -1.72
C TRP A 351 -10.31 18.97 -2.23
N LEU A 352 -10.59 17.81 -1.66
CA LEU A 352 -10.01 16.53 -2.02
C LEU A 352 -11.12 15.52 -2.24
N ALA A 353 -11.12 14.85 -3.39
CA ALA A 353 -11.97 13.72 -3.70
C ALA A 353 -11.11 12.44 -3.67
N THR A 354 -11.53 11.45 -2.89
CA THR A 354 -10.75 10.22 -2.68
C THR A 354 -11.54 8.97 -3.05
N TRP A 355 -10.88 8.04 -3.77
CA TRP A 355 -11.38 6.70 -4.05
C TRP A 355 -10.39 5.66 -3.55
N ARG A 356 -10.84 4.79 -2.65
CA ARG A 356 -10.10 3.59 -2.28
C ARG A 356 -10.50 2.49 -3.25
N TRP A 357 -9.52 1.91 -3.94
CA TRP A 357 -9.77 0.79 -4.81
C TRP A 357 -9.60 -0.50 -4.03
N ASP A 358 -10.40 -1.51 -4.37
CA ASP A 358 -10.31 -2.83 -3.76
C ASP A 358 -9.04 -3.57 -4.25
N GLU A 359 -8.33 -3.00 -5.24
CA GLU A 359 -7.06 -3.45 -5.79
C GLU A 359 -5.89 -3.12 -4.85
N ALA A 360 -4.94 -4.05 -4.78
CA ALA A 360 -3.63 -3.81 -4.19
C ALA A 360 -2.54 -4.10 -5.24
N VAL A 361 -1.43 -3.37 -5.18
CA VAL A 361 -0.39 -3.38 -6.23
C VAL A 361 0.54 -4.58 -6.10
N TRP A 362 -0.04 -5.77 -6.13
CA TRP A 362 0.64 -7.05 -6.05
C TRP A 362 0.91 -7.59 -7.43
N VAL A 363 2.19 -7.77 -7.78
CA VAL A 363 2.57 -8.30 -9.09
C VAL A 363 3.14 -9.70 -8.92
N PRO A 364 2.45 -10.77 -9.36
CA PRO A 364 2.96 -12.13 -9.29
C PRO A 364 4.31 -12.28 -10.02
N ARG A 365 5.22 -13.10 -9.48
CA ARG A 365 6.54 -13.35 -10.09
C ARG A 365 6.48 -14.01 -11.44
N ASP A 366 5.45 -14.83 -11.66
CA ASP A 366 5.18 -15.52 -12.92
C ASP A 366 4.35 -14.68 -13.89
N MET A 367 3.90 -13.48 -13.50
CA MET A 367 3.15 -12.59 -14.38
C MET A 367 4.01 -12.18 -15.58
N PRO A 368 3.57 -12.46 -16.82
CA PRO A 368 4.29 -12.02 -18.00
C PRO A 368 4.40 -10.50 -18.03
N VAL A 369 5.56 -9.98 -18.44
CA VAL A 369 5.79 -8.53 -18.55
C VAL A 369 4.73 -7.83 -19.40
N ALA A 370 4.22 -8.49 -20.44
CA ALA A 370 3.14 -7.96 -21.27
C ALA A 370 1.83 -7.74 -20.49
N ASP A 371 1.50 -8.65 -19.56
CA ASP A 371 0.30 -8.54 -18.74
C ASP A 371 0.46 -7.48 -17.65
N VAL A 372 1.67 -7.34 -17.08
CA VAL A 372 2.02 -6.23 -16.19
C VAL A 372 1.78 -4.88 -16.88
N LYS A 373 2.26 -4.74 -18.13
CA LYS A 373 2.06 -3.53 -18.93
C LYS A 373 0.58 -3.28 -19.26
N ARG A 374 -0.17 -4.34 -19.61
CA ARG A 374 -1.62 -4.22 -19.87
C ARG A 374 -2.37 -3.73 -18.64
N TRP A 375 -2.10 -4.32 -17.48
CA TRP A 375 -2.71 -3.92 -16.22
C TRP A 375 -2.37 -2.46 -15.85
N ALA A 376 -1.13 -2.03 -16.08
CA ALA A 376 -0.71 -0.64 -15.89
C ALA A 376 -1.54 0.32 -16.78
N LEU A 377 -1.73 -0.03 -18.05
CA LEU A 377 -2.52 0.76 -18.99
C LEU A 377 -4.00 0.86 -18.58
N GLU A 378 -4.61 -0.26 -18.16
CA GLU A 378 -6.00 -0.29 -17.66
C GLU A 378 -6.16 0.59 -16.40
N THR A 379 -5.18 0.54 -15.50
CA THR A 379 -5.16 1.35 -14.28
C THR A 379 -5.02 2.85 -14.60
N ALA A 380 -4.12 3.20 -15.52
CA ALA A 380 -3.94 4.58 -15.98
C ALA A 380 -5.20 5.10 -16.69
N LEU A 381 -5.86 4.28 -17.50
CA LEU A 381 -7.13 4.61 -18.14
C LEU A 381 -8.22 4.90 -17.10
N LYS A 382 -8.42 3.99 -16.13
CA LYS A 382 -9.37 4.17 -15.03
C LYS A 382 -9.12 5.45 -14.24
N ALA A 383 -7.87 5.75 -13.91
CA ALA A 383 -7.50 7.01 -13.23
C ALA A 383 -7.79 8.25 -14.10
N THR A 384 -7.51 8.17 -15.40
CA THR A 384 -7.79 9.24 -16.37
C THR A 384 -9.30 9.48 -16.51
N GLU A 385 -10.11 8.43 -16.57
CA GLU A 385 -11.58 8.55 -16.62
C GLU A 385 -12.11 9.30 -15.40
N HIS A 386 -11.68 8.91 -14.19
CA HIS A 386 -12.08 9.59 -12.95
C HIS A 386 -11.66 11.06 -12.96
N TRP A 387 -10.47 11.36 -13.49
CA TRP A 387 -9.97 12.72 -13.65
C TRP A 387 -10.80 13.56 -14.62
N LEU A 388 -11.10 13.03 -15.81
CA LEU A 388 -11.90 13.72 -16.82
C LEU A 388 -13.33 13.97 -16.33
N LEU A 389 -13.95 12.97 -15.69
CA LEU A 389 -15.25 13.10 -15.05
C LEU A 389 -15.22 14.22 -14.00
N MET A 390 -14.21 14.26 -13.13
CA MET A 390 -14.06 15.34 -12.15
C MET A 390 -13.85 16.71 -12.83
N CYS A 391 -12.95 16.81 -13.81
CA CYS A 391 -12.69 18.05 -14.53
C CYS A 391 -13.96 18.60 -15.19
N GLY A 392 -14.73 17.73 -15.87
CA GLY A 392 -15.99 18.10 -16.49
C GLY A 392 -17.04 18.59 -15.48
N MET A 393 -17.20 17.88 -14.36
CA MET A 393 -18.16 18.26 -13.32
C MET A 393 -17.77 19.56 -12.60
N VAL A 394 -16.48 19.76 -12.35
CA VAL A 394 -15.94 20.97 -11.75
C VAL A 394 -16.08 22.16 -12.70
N ALA A 395 -15.81 21.99 -14.00
CA ALA A 395 -16.03 23.01 -15.01
C ALA A 395 -17.52 23.41 -15.13
N LEU A 396 -18.45 22.45 -15.02
CA LEU A 396 -19.89 22.73 -14.96
C LEU A 396 -20.28 23.52 -13.71
N ALA A 397 -19.69 23.20 -12.56
CA ALA A 397 -19.90 23.93 -11.30
C ALA A 397 -19.40 25.38 -11.36
N GLY A 398 -18.39 25.68 -12.19
CA GLY A 398 -17.88 27.04 -12.42
C GLY A 398 -18.71 27.89 -13.37
N LYS A 399 -19.60 27.28 -14.17
CA LYS A 399 -20.55 28.02 -15.01
C LYS A 399 -21.73 28.46 -14.13
N LEU A 400 -21.73 29.72 -13.70
CA LEU A 400 -22.87 30.36 -13.03
C LEU A 400 -24.19 29.99 -13.73
N GLN A 401 -25.14 29.41 -13.00
CA GLN A 401 -26.54 29.19 -13.41
C GLN A 401 -27.32 30.53 -13.54
N GLY A 402 -26.71 31.53 -14.19
CA GLY A 402 -27.26 32.86 -14.43
C GLY A 402 -27.46 33.20 -15.91
N ALA A 403 -27.14 32.30 -16.84
CA ALA A 403 -27.57 32.40 -18.23
C ALA A 403 -28.70 31.39 -18.44
N ALA A 404 -29.94 31.83 -18.23
CA ALA A 404 -31.08 31.17 -18.86
C ALA A 404 -30.76 31.03 -20.36
N PRO A 405 -31.05 29.88 -21.01
CA PRO A 405 -31.00 29.85 -22.45
C PRO A 405 -32.06 30.84 -22.92
N ALA A 406 -31.63 31.96 -23.49
CA ALA A 406 -32.50 32.68 -24.40
C ALA A 406 -32.80 31.68 -25.53
N LEU A 407 -33.96 31.07 -25.44
CA LEU A 407 -34.69 30.51 -26.56
C LEU A 407 -34.85 31.66 -27.57
N ASP A 408 -33.85 31.87 -28.41
CA ASP A 408 -34.06 32.52 -29.69
C ASP A 408 -34.80 31.51 -30.56
N THR A 409 -36.11 31.53 -30.39
CA THR A 409 -37.08 31.09 -31.37
C THR A 409 -36.90 31.92 -32.64
N GLY A 410 -35.91 31.56 -33.45
CA GLY A 410 -35.83 31.90 -34.86
C GLY A 410 -36.75 30.97 -35.66
N LEU A 411 -38.05 31.06 -35.43
CA LEU A 411 -39.06 30.48 -36.31
C LEU A 411 -38.98 31.23 -37.65
N VAL A 412 -38.26 30.66 -38.62
CA VAL A 412 -38.49 30.95 -40.04
C VAL A 412 -39.85 30.34 -40.39
N GLY A 413 -40.91 31.09 -40.07
CA GLY A 413 -42.22 30.92 -40.67
C GLY A 413 -42.11 31.35 -42.13
N VAL A 414 -41.94 30.38 -43.02
CA VAL A 414 -42.20 30.58 -44.45
C VAL A 414 -43.71 30.74 -44.59
N ASP A 415 -44.14 32.00 -44.59
CA ASP A 415 -45.50 32.39 -44.88
C ASP A 415 -45.75 32.17 -46.39
N VAL A 416 -46.47 31.11 -46.70
CA VAL A 416 -46.91 30.74 -48.05
C VAL A 416 -47.95 31.76 -48.51
N LYS A 417 -47.49 32.80 -49.19
CA LYS A 417 -48.36 33.66 -50.01
C LYS A 417 -48.41 33.10 -51.43
N ARG A 418 -49.57 32.52 -51.74
CA ARG A 418 -50.03 32.16 -53.09
C ARG A 418 -49.80 33.31 -54.07
N GLU A 419 -49.02 33.06 -55.11
CA GLU A 419 -49.13 33.76 -56.39
C GLU A 419 -49.70 32.78 -57.41
N ALA A 420 -50.87 33.12 -57.93
CA ALA A 420 -51.55 32.38 -58.97
C ALA A 420 -51.01 32.84 -60.33
N THR A 421 -50.22 31.99 -60.98
CA THR A 421 -49.93 32.12 -62.41
C THR A 421 -51.04 31.45 -63.21
N ASN A 422 -51.89 32.29 -63.80
CA ASN A 422 -52.71 31.95 -64.95
C ASN A 422 -51.79 31.71 -66.15
N GLU A 423 -51.60 30.45 -66.55
CA GLU A 423 -51.19 30.12 -67.92
C GLU A 423 -52.35 29.43 -68.64
N LYS A 424 -52.91 30.17 -69.60
CA LYS A 424 -53.72 29.65 -70.71
C LYS A 424 -53.14 30.24 -72.00
N LYS A 425 -53.11 29.38 -73.03
CA LYS A 425 -52.69 29.53 -74.44
C LYS A 425 -51.33 28.87 -74.68
N PHE A 426 -51.21 27.79 -75.46
CA PHE A 426 -52.00 27.33 -76.61
C PHE A 426 -52.37 25.85 -76.55
#